data_AF-A0A178B389-F1
#
_entry.id   AF-A0A178B389-F1
#
_cell.length_a   1.000
_cell.length_b   1.000
_cell.length_c   1.000
_cell.angle_alpha   90.00
_cell.angle_beta   90.00
_cell.angle_gamma   90.00
#
_symmetry.space_group_name_H-M   'P 1'
#
loop_
_entity.id
_entity.type
_entity.pdbx_description
1 polymer ?
#
loop_
_entity_poly.entity_id
_entity_poly.type
_entity_poly.pdbx_seq_one_letter_code
_entity_poly.pdbx_strand_id
1 'polypeptide(L)'
;MKLNSFDLFALLECSCLCGIIVGVFNMTSFITDREVVLLLAFNAVVIFFVCVSQLTKDNLTDYFLRHQCEIESRQLGDLQEAHRRRILLLKAEHKSELHHLQGIIHGTNSRYDRLEAEYDWVTTAYRDQMRTMQEQEDRINYLEHKLREASQASPTIRQPYSAPSSQIQFAKPPRCSRGSVAAGAPSPLSQVTKANEIEEQ
;
A
#
# COMPACT_ATOMS: atom_id res chain seq x y z
N MET A 1 -8.19 -50.82 25.54
CA MET A 1 -7.08 -49.92 25.91
C MET A 1 -5.95 -50.11 24.90
N LYS A 2 -5.47 -49.04 24.24
CA LYS A 2 -4.25 -49.09 23.41
C LYS A 2 -3.07 -48.73 24.32
N LEU A 3 -2.24 -49.71 24.67
CA LEU A 3 -1.03 -49.48 25.45
C LEU A 3 -0.01 -48.74 24.56
N ASN A 4 0.55 -47.64 25.08
CA ASN A 4 1.59 -46.90 24.37
C ASN A 4 2.89 -47.73 24.37
N SER A 5 3.78 -47.50 23.41
CA SER A 5 5.08 -48.20 23.34
C SER A 5 5.88 -48.07 24.64
N PHE A 6 5.76 -46.93 25.31
CA PHE A 6 6.36 -46.68 26.63
C PHE A 6 5.72 -47.50 27.75
N ASP A 7 4.39 -47.65 27.75
CA ASP A 7 3.68 -48.43 28.78
C ASP A 7 4.02 -49.93 28.65
N LEU A 8 4.19 -50.42 27.42
CA LEU A 8 4.67 -51.78 27.14
C LEU A 8 6.11 -52.00 27.61
N PHE A 9 6.98 -51.02 27.40
CA PHE A 9 8.36 -51.07 27.86
C PHE A 9 8.44 -51.09 29.40
N ALA A 10 7.68 -50.23 30.08
CA ALA A 10 7.62 -50.21 31.54
C ALA A 10 7.05 -51.49 32.16
N LEU A 11 6.04 -52.10 31.52
CA LEU A 11 5.48 -53.39 31.94
C LEU A 11 6.46 -54.55 31.70
N LEU A 12 7.19 -54.54 30.58
CA LEU A 12 8.25 -55.50 30.29
C LEU A 12 9.35 -55.41 31.36
N GLU A 13 9.85 -54.21 31.65
CA GLU A 13 10.87 -53.99 32.68
C GLU A 13 10.38 -54.43 34.06
N CYS A 14 9.13 -54.11 34.45
CA CYS A 14 8.55 -54.60 35.71
C CYS A 14 8.47 -56.13 35.76
N SER A 15 8.10 -56.79 34.65
CA SER A 15 8.05 -58.26 34.59
C SER A 15 9.42 -58.91 34.71
N CYS A 16 10.45 -58.32 34.06
CA CYS A 16 11.83 -58.76 34.16
C CYS A 16 12.40 -58.55 35.57
N LEU A 17 12.16 -57.39 36.18
CA LEU A 17 12.60 -57.08 37.54
C LEU A 17 11.91 -57.96 38.58
N CYS A 18 10.62 -58.25 38.43
CA CYS A 18 9.91 -59.22 39.27
C CYS A 18 10.53 -60.62 39.14
N GLY A 19 10.85 -61.06 37.92
CA GLY A 19 11.53 -62.34 37.69
C GLY A 19 12.91 -62.41 38.35
N ILE A 20 13.68 -61.32 38.28
CA ILE A 20 15.00 -61.20 38.93
C ILE A 20 14.83 -61.22 40.45
N ILE A 21 13.88 -60.47 41.02
CA ILE A 21 13.63 -60.45 42.47
C ILE A 21 13.24 -61.86 42.97
N VAL A 22 12.35 -62.57 42.28
CA VAL A 22 11.95 -63.94 42.64
C VAL A 22 13.11 -64.93 42.50
N GLY A 23 13.93 -64.80 41.46
CA GLY A 23 15.12 -65.62 41.26
C GLY A 23 16.20 -65.39 42.34
N VAL A 24 16.41 -64.14 42.73
CA VAL A 24 17.34 -63.73 43.79
C VAL A 24 16.86 -64.19 45.16
N PHE A 25 15.55 -64.10 45.44
CA PHE A 25 14.95 -64.63 46.67
C PHE A 25 15.13 -66.14 46.83
N ASN A 26 15.29 -66.90 45.73
CA ASN A 26 15.57 -68.33 45.78
C ASN A 26 17.08 -68.65 45.90
N MET A 27 17.96 -67.66 45.67
CA MET A 27 19.43 -67.78 45.71
C MET A 27 20.02 -66.96 46.87
N THR A 28 19.47 -67.14 48.08
CA THR A 28 19.72 -66.31 49.28
C THR A 28 21.17 -66.29 49.79
N SER A 29 22.07 -67.12 49.27
CA SER A 29 23.45 -67.23 49.77
C SER A 29 24.45 -66.23 49.18
N PHE A 30 24.11 -65.47 48.13
CA PHE A 30 25.08 -64.66 47.37
C PHE A 30 24.80 -63.15 47.30
N ILE A 31 23.67 -62.68 47.84
CA ILE A 31 23.20 -61.29 47.67
C ILE A 31 22.89 -60.65 49.03
N THR A 32 23.18 -59.35 49.16
CA THR A 32 22.93 -58.60 50.40
C THR A 32 21.52 -58.03 50.45
N ASP A 33 20.86 -58.08 51.61
CA ASP A 33 19.47 -57.61 51.79
C ASP A 33 19.22 -56.17 51.29
N ARG A 34 20.25 -55.31 51.29
CA ARG A 34 20.19 -53.93 50.81
C ARG A 34 19.89 -53.84 49.31
N GLU A 35 20.45 -54.73 48.51
CA GLU A 35 20.24 -54.76 47.05
C GLU A 35 18.84 -55.22 46.69
N VAL A 36 18.31 -56.19 47.45
CA VAL A 36 16.93 -56.68 47.30
C VAL A 36 15.92 -55.58 47.64
N VAL A 37 16.15 -54.83 48.73
CA VAL A 37 15.30 -53.69 49.11
C VAL A 37 15.36 -52.58 48.05
N LEU A 38 16.53 -52.29 47.46
CA LEU A 38 16.67 -51.29 46.41
C LEU A 38 15.90 -51.67 45.14
N LEU A 39 15.99 -52.94 44.71
CA LEU A 39 15.26 -53.47 43.55
C LEU A 39 13.74 -53.42 43.78
N LEU A 40 13.28 -53.75 44.98
CA LEU A 40 11.86 -53.72 45.33
C LEU A 40 11.32 -52.29 45.39
N ALA A 41 12.10 -51.35 45.94
CA ALA A 41 11.76 -49.93 45.94
C ALA A 41 11.70 -49.36 44.52
N PHE A 42 12.68 -49.68 43.67
CA PHE A 42 12.69 -49.24 42.27
C PHE A 42 11.47 -49.77 41.50
N ASN A 43 11.14 -51.04 41.66
CA ASN A 43 9.98 -51.66 41.02
C ASN A 43 8.66 -51.00 41.50
N ALA A 44 8.52 -50.75 42.81
CA ALA A 44 7.37 -50.05 43.37
C ALA A 44 7.19 -48.63 42.79
N VAL A 45 8.29 -47.89 42.58
CA VAL A 45 8.26 -46.56 41.96
C VAL A 45 7.80 -46.62 40.50
N VAL A 46 8.29 -47.59 39.73
CA VAL A 46 7.91 -47.75 38.31
C VAL A 46 6.42 -48.12 38.20
N ILE A 47 5.94 -49.05 39.02
CA ILE A 47 4.52 -49.43 39.07
C ILE A 47 3.65 -48.22 39.44
N PHE A 48 4.03 -47.48 40.48
CA PHE A 48 3.30 -46.30 40.92
C PHE A 48 3.22 -45.24 39.82
N PHE A 49 4.32 -44.98 39.12
CA PHE A 49 4.37 -44.04 38.00
C PHE A 49 3.45 -44.45 36.84
N VAL A 50 3.44 -45.73 36.47
CA VAL A 50 2.55 -46.26 35.42
C VAL A 50 1.08 -46.15 35.84
N CYS A 51 0.75 -46.48 37.09
CA CYS A 51 -0.62 -46.32 37.60
C CYS A 51 -1.07 -44.86 37.58
N VAL A 52 -0.25 -43.92 38.04
CA VAL A 52 -0.56 -42.48 38.02
C VAL A 52 -0.72 -41.96 36.59
N SER A 53 0.11 -42.40 35.65
CA SER A 53 0.02 -41.96 34.25
C SER A 53 -1.24 -42.47 33.54
N GLN A 54 -1.71 -43.68 33.86
CA GLN A 54 -2.97 -44.22 33.35
C GLN A 54 -4.16 -43.48 33.97
N LEU A 55 -4.18 -43.29 35.29
CA LEU A 55 -5.25 -42.59 36.00
C LEU A 55 -5.41 -41.13 35.54
N THR A 56 -4.31 -40.44 35.28
CA THR A 56 -4.35 -39.06 34.77
C THR A 56 -4.89 -38.99 33.34
N LYS A 57 -4.54 -39.93 32.46
CA LYS A 57 -5.12 -40.02 31.11
C LYS A 57 -6.63 -40.22 31.17
N ASP A 58 -7.09 -41.18 31.97
CA ASP A 58 -8.51 -41.49 32.11
C ASP A 58 -9.29 -40.28 32.64
N ASN A 59 -8.78 -39.61 33.69
CA ASN A 59 -9.38 -38.40 34.23
C ASN A 59 -9.45 -37.25 33.21
N LEU A 60 -8.40 -37.08 32.39
CA LEU A 60 -8.38 -36.07 31.35
C LEU A 60 -9.44 -36.36 30.27
N THR A 61 -9.54 -37.62 29.84
CA THR A 61 -10.54 -38.04 28.86
C THR A 61 -11.96 -37.91 29.39
N ASP A 62 -12.19 -38.23 30.66
CA ASP A 62 -13.51 -38.13 31.30
C ASP A 62 -13.91 -36.65 31.48
N TYR A 63 -12.96 -35.78 31.80
CA TYR A 63 -13.17 -34.33 31.81
C TYR A 63 -13.54 -33.81 30.41
N PHE A 64 -12.78 -34.19 29.38
CA PHE A 64 -13.08 -33.78 28.01
C PHE A 64 -14.43 -34.29 27.53
N LEU A 65 -14.80 -35.53 27.84
CA LEU A 65 -16.11 -36.09 27.51
C LEU A 65 -17.26 -35.34 28.20
N ARG A 66 -17.10 -34.98 29.48
CA ARG A 66 -18.13 -34.23 30.23
C ARG A 66 -18.28 -32.79 29.76
N HIS A 67 -17.19 -32.14 29.34
CA HIS A 67 -17.18 -30.73 28.94
C HIS A 67 -17.11 -30.51 27.43
N GLN A 68 -17.23 -31.57 26.61
CA GLN A 68 -17.07 -31.49 25.16
C GLN A 68 -17.98 -30.44 24.53
N CYS A 69 -19.28 -30.49 24.83
CA CYS A 69 -20.25 -29.53 24.29
C CYS A 69 -19.93 -28.07 24.68
N GLU A 70 -19.48 -27.85 25.91
CA GLU A 70 -19.13 -26.51 26.38
C GLU A 70 -17.88 -25.99 25.67
N ILE A 71 -16.85 -26.83 25.54
CA ILE A 71 -15.63 -26.50 24.81
C ILE A 71 -15.92 -26.20 23.35
N GLU A 72 -16.71 -27.05 22.68
CA GLU A 72 -17.12 -26.84 21.28
C GLU A 72 -17.90 -25.54 21.12
N SER A 73 -18.84 -25.25 22.03
CA SER A 73 -19.62 -24.00 21.98
C SER A 73 -18.76 -22.75 22.14
N ARG A 74 -17.75 -22.79 23.03
CA ARG A 74 -16.80 -21.69 23.23
C ARG A 74 -15.91 -21.52 22.01
N GLN A 75 -15.38 -22.61 21.45
CA GLN A 75 -14.55 -22.57 20.25
C GLN A 75 -15.33 -22.01 19.04
N LEU A 76 -16.60 -22.40 18.88
CA LEU A 76 -17.46 -21.83 17.85
C LEU A 76 -17.74 -20.34 18.08
N GLY A 77 -17.97 -19.93 19.33
CA GLY A 77 -18.14 -18.53 19.70
C GLY A 77 -16.89 -17.70 19.38
N ASP A 78 -15.71 -18.19 19.76
CA ASP A 78 -14.43 -17.54 19.48
C ASP A 78 -14.17 -17.44 17.97
N LEU A 79 -14.47 -18.51 17.22
CA LEU A 79 -14.32 -18.53 15.76
C LEU A 79 -15.28 -17.51 15.10
N GLN A 80 -16.53 -17.46 15.55
CA GLN A 80 -17.53 -16.51 15.04
C GLN A 80 -17.12 -15.06 15.33
N GLU A 81 -16.62 -14.76 16.54
CA GLU A 81 -16.18 -13.42 16.90
C GLU A 81 -14.91 -13.01 16.15
N ALA A 82 -13.95 -13.93 15.98
CA ALA A 82 -12.76 -13.70 15.16
C ALA A 82 -13.15 -13.42 13.70
N HIS A 83 -14.09 -14.19 13.15
CA HIS A 83 -14.61 -13.99 11.80
C HIS A 83 -15.30 -12.64 11.67
N ARG A 84 -16.15 -12.27 12.63
CA ARG A 84 -16.84 -10.97 12.68
C ARG A 84 -15.85 -9.80 12.67
N ARG A 85 -14.82 -9.86 13.52
CA ARG A 85 -13.76 -8.84 13.59
C ARG A 85 -13.01 -8.73 12.26
N ARG A 86 -12.65 -9.86 11.66
CA ARG A 86 -11.98 -9.88 10.35
C ARG A 86 -12.82 -9.25 9.25
N ILE A 87 -14.12 -9.54 9.18
CA ILE A 87 -15.02 -8.92 8.21
C ILE A 87 -15.10 -7.41 8.42
N LEU A 88 -15.20 -6.95 9.67
CA LEU A 88 -15.28 -5.52 9.97
C LEU A 88 -14.01 -4.78 9.56
N LEU A 89 -12.83 -5.36 9.84
CA LEU A 89 -11.55 -4.81 9.41
C LEU A 89 -11.47 -4.74 7.88
N LEU A 90 -11.80 -5.84 7.19
CA LEU A 90 -11.75 -5.89 5.73
C LEU A 90 -12.69 -4.87 5.08
N LYS A 91 -13.89 -4.66 5.64
CA LYS A 91 -14.83 -3.64 5.17
C LYS A 91 -14.28 -2.22 5.37
N ALA A 92 -13.61 -1.96 6.49
CA ALA A 92 -13.01 -0.67 6.77
C ALA A 92 -11.84 -0.37 5.82
N GLU A 93 -10.95 -1.34 5.61
CA GLU A 93 -9.84 -1.25 4.64
C GLU A 93 -10.36 -1.00 3.23
N HIS A 94 -11.34 -1.80 2.78
CA HIS A 94 -11.94 -1.63 1.46
C HIS A 94 -12.56 -0.24 1.26
N LYS A 95 -13.27 0.27 2.27
CA LYS A 95 -13.85 1.62 2.21
C LYS A 95 -12.78 2.71 2.15
N SER A 96 -11.70 2.56 2.91
CA SER A 96 -10.56 3.49 2.90
C SER A 96 -9.91 3.51 1.51
N GLU A 97 -9.68 2.34 0.93
CA GLU A 97 -9.07 2.21 -0.39
C GLU A 97 -9.96 2.77 -1.50
N LEU A 98 -11.28 2.53 -1.44
CA LEU A 98 -12.24 3.15 -2.35
C LEU A 98 -12.19 4.68 -2.30
N HIS A 99 -12.16 5.27 -1.10
CA HIS A 99 -12.04 6.72 -0.96
C HIS A 99 -10.71 7.25 -1.49
N HIS A 100 -9.62 6.53 -1.26
CA HIS A 100 -8.31 6.88 -1.79
C HIS A 100 -8.31 6.87 -3.33
N LEU A 101 -8.81 5.79 -3.94
CA LEU A 101 -8.93 5.64 -5.40
C LEU A 101 -9.83 6.72 -6.00
N GLN A 102 -10.96 7.02 -5.36
CA GLN A 102 -11.85 8.09 -5.81
C GLN A 102 -11.15 9.46 -5.77
N GLY A 103 -10.34 9.70 -4.74
CA GLY A 103 -9.49 10.90 -4.65
C GLY A 103 -8.48 10.98 -5.78
N ILE A 104 -7.82 9.86 -6.12
CA ILE A 104 -6.90 9.79 -7.25
C ILE A 104 -7.63 10.09 -8.57
N ILE A 105 -8.77 9.44 -8.83
CA ILE A 105 -9.56 9.63 -10.05
C ILE A 105 -9.97 11.10 -10.21
N HIS A 106 -10.44 11.73 -9.13
CA HIS A 106 -10.82 13.13 -9.17
C HIS A 106 -9.61 14.04 -9.43
N GLY A 107 -8.48 13.75 -8.77
CA GLY A 107 -7.21 14.43 -9.01
C GLY A 107 -6.74 14.31 -10.46
N THR A 108 -6.80 13.11 -11.04
CA THR A 108 -6.41 12.88 -12.44
C THR A 108 -7.35 13.56 -13.42
N ASN A 109 -8.66 13.54 -13.17
CA ASN A 109 -9.62 14.26 -14.02
C ASN A 109 -9.35 15.77 -14.00
N SER A 110 -9.14 16.36 -12.83
CA SER A 110 -8.84 17.80 -12.74
C SER A 110 -7.56 18.19 -13.51
N ARG A 111 -6.56 17.31 -13.54
CA ARG A 111 -5.34 17.50 -14.32
C ARG A 111 -5.60 17.36 -15.83
N TYR A 112 -6.46 16.43 -16.21
CA TYR A 112 -6.87 16.23 -17.59
C TYR A 112 -7.65 17.44 -18.11
N ASP A 113 -8.66 17.91 -17.37
CA ASP A 113 -9.46 19.09 -17.72
C ASP A 113 -8.56 20.33 -17.88
N ARG A 114 -7.57 20.48 -17.00
CA ARG A 114 -6.58 21.55 -17.11
C ARG A 114 -5.73 21.42 -18.37
N LEU A 115 -5.25 20.22 -18.67
CA LEU A 115 -4.44 19.96 -19.87
C LEU A 115 -5.24 20.22 -21.14
N GLU A 116 -6.51 19.83 -21.17
CA GLU A 116 -7.44 20.10 -22.27
C GLU A 116 -7.65 21.60 -22.46
N ALA A 117 -7.89 22.34 -21.38
CA ALA A 117 -8.01 23.80 -21.45
C ALA A 117 -6.73 24.49 -21.93
N GLU A 118 -5.56 24.02 -21.48
CA GLU A 118 -4.26 24.52 -21.96
C GLU A 118 -4.07 24.21 -23.46
N TYR A 119 -4.44 23.01 -23.90
CA TYR A 119 -4.38 22.61 -25.30
C TYR A 119 -5.30 23.46 -26.19
N ASP A 120 -6.54 23.70 -25.76
CA ASP A 120 -7.50 24.53 -26.48
C ASP A 120 -7.04 25.98 -26.59
N TRP A 121 -6.47 26.51 -25.51
CA TRP A 121 -5.90 27.85 -25.51
C TRP A 121 -4.73 27.98 -26.51
N VAL A 122 -3.77 27.04 -26.48
CA VAL A 122 -2.63 27.04 -27.42
C VAL A 122 -3.13 26.92 -28.85
N THR A 123 -4.07 26.02 -29.10
CA THR A 123 -4.62 25.79 -30.44
C THR A 123 -5.33 27.03 -30.96
N THR A 124 -6.10 27.72 -30.11
CA THR A 124 -6.79 28.97 -30.47
C THR A 124 -5.79 30.10 -30.74
N ALA A 125 -4.82 30.29 -29.84
CA ALA A 125 -3.78 31.29 -30.01
C ALA A 125 -2.98 31.09 -31.31
N TYR A 126 -2.66 29.84 -31.64
CA TYR A 126 -1.96 29.50 -32.87
C TYR A 126 -2.81 29.81 -34.11
N ARG A 127 -4.12 29.49 -34.09
CA ARG A 127 -5.04 29.83 -35.19
C ARG A 127 -5.17 31.35 -35.39
N ASP A 128 -5.26 32.10 -34.30
CA ASP A 128 -5.32 33.57 -34.36
C ASP A 128 -4.01 34.17 -34.91
N GLN A 129 -2.86 33.61 -34.55
CA GLN A 129 -1.58 34.00 -35.10
C GLN A 129 -1.51 33.75 -36.61
N MET A 130 -1.92 32.56 -37.07
CA MET A 130 -1.96 32.23 -38.50
C MET A 130 -2.89 33.17 -39.27
N ARG A 131 -4.07 33.46 -38.73
CA ARG A 131 -5.00 34.44 -39.33
C ARG A 131 -4.38 35.83 -39.42
N THR A 132 -3.75 36.30 -38.34
CA THR A 132 -3.13 37.63 -38.32
C THR A 132 -1.97 37.73 -39.32
N MET A 133 -1.17 36.66 -39.47
CA MET A 133 -0.11 36.59 -40.47
C MET A 133 -0.66 36.66 -41.89
N GLN A 134 -1.73 35.93 -42.17
CA GLN A 134 -2.38 35.94 -43.48
C GLN A 134 -2.97 37.32 -43.81
N GLU A 135 -3.65 37.97 -42.85
CA GLU A 135 -4.18 39.33 -43.04
C GLU A 135 -3.06 40.36 -43.31
N GLN A 136 -1.89 40.19 -42.68
CA GLN A 136 -0.71 41.02 -42.95
C GLN A 136 -0.15 40.76 -44.34
N GLU A 137 -0.02 39.50 -44.75
CA GLU A 137 0.48 39.11 -46.07
C GLU A 137 -0.44 39.62 -47.19
N ASP A 138 -1.77 39.49 -47.03
CA ASP A 138 -2.76 40.03 -47.96
C ASP A 138 -2.65 41.56 -48.09
N ARG A 139 -2.44 42.25 -46.96
CA ARG A 139 -2.25 43.70 -46.96
C ARG A 139 -0.94 44.12 -47.65
N ILE A 140 0.15 43.37 -47.45
CA ILE A 140 1.42 43.59 -48.14
C ILE A 140 1.21 43.41 -49.65
N ASN A 141 0.62 42.28 -50.06
CA ASN A 141 0.32 41.96 -51.46
C ASN A 141 -0.53 43.05 -52.12
N TYR A 142 -1.55 43.55 -51.42
CA TYR A 142 -2.39 44.65 -51.91
C TYR A 142 -1.60 45.96 -52.09
N LEU A 143 -0.78 46.33 -51.12
CA LEU A 143 0.05 47.54 -51.20
C LEU A 143 1.11 47.42 -52.31
N GLU A 144 1.73 46.26 -52.46
CA GLU A 144 2.66 45.99 -53.55
C GLU A 144 1.98 46.08 -54.92
N HIS A 145 0.76 45.51 -55.05
CA HIS A 145 -0.02 45.61 -56.28
C HIS A 145 -0.35 47.08 -56.62
N LYS A 146 -0.85 47.85 -55.64
CA LYS A 146 -1.12 49.28 -55.82
C LYS A 146 0.11 50.12 -56.15
N LEU A 147 1.26 49.82 -55.54
CA LEU A 147 2.52 50.47 -55.86
C LEU A 147 2.94 50.19 -57.31
N ARG A 148 2.75 48.96 -57.79
CA ARG A 148 3.01 48.61 -59.19
C ARG A 148 2.09 49.35 -60.15
N GLU A 149 0.78 49.42 -59.86
CA GLU A 149 -0.17 50.21 -60.66
C GLU A 149 0.21 51.71 -60.70
N ALA A 150 0.55 52.30 -59.56
CA ALA A 150 0.98 53.70 -59.48
C ALA A 150 2.31 53.95 -60.23
N SER A 151 3.22 52.96 -60.23
CA SER A 151 4.48 53.04 -60.97
C SER A 151 4.30 52.94 -62.50
N GLN A 152 3.19 52.35 -62.97
CA GLN A 152 2.86 52.26 -64.39
C GLN A 152 2.02 53.45 -64.90
N ALA A 153 1.31 54.15 -64.00
CA ALA A 153 0.41 55.26 -64.36
C ALA A 153 1.04 56.65 -64.36
N SER A 154 2.34 56.81 -64.03
CA SER A 154 3.00 58.12 -64.04
C SER A 154 4.36 58.07 -64.74
N PRO A 155 4.64 58.98 -65.71
CA PRO A 155 6.00 59.21 -66.15
C PRO A 155 6.78 59.88 -65.00
N THR A 156 8.04 59.48 -64.90
CA THR A 156 9.04 59.85 -63.89
C THR A 156 9.14 61.36 -63.68
N ILE A 157 8.66 61.89 -62.55
CA ILE A 157 9.09 63.19 -62.03
C ILE A 157 9.29 63.11 -60.51
N ARG A 158 10.57 63.07 -60.13
CA ARG A 158 11.21 63.50 -58.86
C ARG A 158 10.54 63.16 -57.52
N GLN A 159 11.28 62.40 -56.70
CA GLN A 159 11.17 62.43 -55.24
C GLN A 159 11.27 63.87 -54.70
N PRO A 160 10.59 64.13 -53.57
CA PRO A 160 11.39 64.53 -52.41
C PRO A 160 11.06 63.69 -51.18
N TYR A 161 12.12 63.21 -50.53
CA TYR A 161 12.09 62.76 -49.13
C TYR A 161 11.55 63.88 -48.26
N SER A 162 10.29 63.79 -47.88
CA SER A 162 9.67 64.71 -46.92
C SER A 162 8.47 64.05 -46.25
N ALA A 163 8.69 62.92 -45.60
CA ALA A 163 7.94 62.65 -44.38
C ALA A 163 8.73 63.29 -43.23
N PRO A 164 8.21 64.35 -42.57
CA PRO A 164 8.74 64.72 -41.28
C PRO A 164 8.60 63.50 -40.36
N SER A 165 9.53 63.33 -39.42
CA SER A 165 9.30 62.44 -38.29
C SER A 165 8.12 62.99 -37.51
N SER A 166 6.89 62.60 -37.89
CA SER A 166 5.76 62.76 -37.01
C SER A 166 6.12 61.92 -35.80
N GLN A 167 6.47 62.62 -34.74
CA GLN A 167 6.56 62.11 -33.39
C GLN A 167 5.19 61.49 -33.09
N ILE A 168 5.01 60.22 -33.42
CA ILE A 168 3.99 59.42 -32.80
C ILE A 168 4.51 59.22 -31.38
N GLN A 169 4.26 60.22 -30.54
CA GLN A 169 4.14 59.98 -29.11
C GLN A 169 2.99 59.00 -28.98
N PHE A 170 3.32 57.70 -28.98
CA PHE A 170 2.46 56.74 -28.32
C PHE A 170 2.34 57.26 -26.90
N ALA A 171 1.15 57.75 -26.54
CA ALA A 171 0.80 57.96 -25.15
C ALA A 171 1.24 56.70 -24.42
N LYS A 172 2.10 56.85 -23.40
CA LYS A 172 2.58 55.71 -22.62
C LYS A 172 1.36 54.85 -22.31
N PRO A 173 1.36 53.55 -22.65
CA PRO A 173 0.22 52.70 -22.35
C PRO A 173 -0.07 52.86 -20.86
N PRO A 174 -1.37 52.89 -20.46
CA PRO A 174 -1.74 53.12 -19.08
C PRO A 174 -0.90 52.19 -18.21
N ARG A 175 -0.09 52.77 -17.31
CA ARG A 175 0.63 51.98 -16.32
C ARG A 175 -0.44 51.19 -15.61
N CYS A 176 -0.44 49.87 -15.80
CA CYS A 176 -1.15 48.96 -14.94
C CYS A 176 -0.66 49.26 -13.52
N SER A 177 -1.40 50.09 -12.79
CA SER A 177 -1.34 50.07 -11.35
C SER A 177 -1.75 48.66 -11.00
N ARG A 178 -0.77 47.81 -10.68
CA ARG A 178 -0.98 46.65 -9.83
C ARG A 178 -1.59 47.21 -8.55
N GLY A 179 -2.91 47.33 -8.57
CA GLY A 179 -3.71 47.60 -7.39
C GLY A 179 -3.31 46.54 -6.40
N SER A 180 -2.85 47.01 -5.25
CA SER A 180 -2.56 46.25 -4.07
C SER A 180 -3.74 45.32 -3.76
N VAL A 181 -3.66 44.08 -4.25
CA VAL A 181 -4.42 42.95 -3.76
C VAL A 181 -3.39 41.86 -3.54
N ALA A 182 -3.05 41.70 -2.26
CA ALA A 182 -2.41 40.55 -1.63
C ALA A 182 -1.17 39.98 -2.35
N ALA A 183 -0.02 40.18 -1.70
CA ALA A 183 1.12 39.29 -1.81
C ALA A 183 0.67 37.82 -1.70
N GLY A 184 0.83 37.02 -2.75
CA GLY A 184 0.63 35.57 -2.64
C GLY A 184 0.10 34.79 -3.85
N ALA A 185 -0.14 35.37 -5.03
CA ALA A 185 -0.50 34.56 -6.21
C ALA A 185 0.75 34.28 -7.08
N PRO A 186 1.28 33.05 -7.11
CA PRO A 186 2.39 32.69 -8.00
C PRO A 186 1.89 32.60 -9.45
N SER A 187 2.74 33.01 -10.39
CA SER A 187 2.48 32.77 -11.81
C SER A 187 2.48 31.24 -12.08
N PRO A 188 1.62 30.75 -12.98
CA PRO A 188 1.49 29.31 -13.24
C PRO A 188 2.78 28.67 -13.79
N LEU A 189 3.69 29.46 -14.38
CA LEU A 189 5.03 29.01 -14.78
C LEU A 189 6.02 28.85 -13.61
N SER A 190 5.86 29.60 -12.52
CA SER A 190 6.76 29.53 -11.36
C SER A 190 6.55 28.30 -10.47
N GLN A 191 5.42 27.60 -10.64
CA GLN A 191 5.11 26.37 -9.91
C GLN A 191 5.79 25.14 -10.53
N VAL A 192 6.16 25.18 -11.81
CA VAL A 192 6.81 24.05 -12.49
C VAL A 192 8.31 24.01 -12.19
N THR A 193 8.98 25.17 -12.08
CA THR A 193 10.42 25.20 -11.77
C THR A 193 10.74 24.83 -10.33
N LYS A 194 9.82 25.06 -9.37
CA LYS A 194 10.03 24.69 -7.96
C LYS A 194 9.73 23.23 -7.65
N ALA A 195 8.96 22.53 -8.49
CA ALA A 195 8.69 21.11 -8.30
C ALA A 195 9.93 20.26 -8.59
N ASN A 196 10.78 20.68 -9.53
CA ASN A 196 12.00 19.94 -9.90
C ASN A 196 13.18 20.13 -8.94
N GLU A 197 13.23 21.22 -8.16
CA GLU A 197 14.33 21.45 -7.20
C GLU A 197 14.13 20.72 -5.86
N ILE A 198 12.92 20.22 -5.57
CA ILE A 198 12.61 19.52 -4.31
C ILE A 198 12.80 18.00 -4.43
N GLU A 199 12.90 17.45 -5.64
CA GLU A 199 13.14 16.01 -5.88
C GLU A 199 14.63 15.62 -5.98
N GLU A 200 15.57 16.58 -5.90
CA GLU A 200 17.02 16.34 -5.98
C GLU A 200 17.80 16.57 -4.66
N GLN A 201 17.12 16.63 -3.50
CA GLN A 201 17.74 16.57 -2.17
C GLN A 201 17.24 15.37 -1.36
#